data_AF-A0A950H193-F1
#
_entry.id   AF-A0A950H193-F1
#
_cell.length_a   1.000
_cell.length_b   1.000
_cell.length_c   1.000
_cell.angle_alpha   90.00
_cell.angle_beta   90.00
_cell.angle_gamma   90.00
#
_symmetry.space_group_name_H-M   'P 1'
#
loop_
_entity.id
_entity.type
_entity.pdbx_description
1 polymer ?
#
loop_
_entity_poly.entity_id
_entity_poly.type
_entity_poly.pdbx_seq_one_letter_code
_entity_poly.pdbx_strand_id
1 'polypeptide(L)'
;MGLMDKMKAQAEVGLAKAQEAAKTGQAKLDATTAKHRADGLLHDLGAAVWADHAGRGTAQTTADAERIVGELKTYEAEYGPLTP
;
A
#
# COMPACT_ATOMS: atom_id res chain seq x y z
N MET A 1 -27.44 18.72 -33.92
CA MET A 1 -26.27 19.04 -33.10
C MET A 1 -25.03 19.02 -33.97
N GLY A 2 -24.43 20.19 -34.22
CA GLY A 2 -23.30 20.35 -35.13
C GLY A 2 -22.03 19.65 -34.61
N LEU A 3 -21.06 19.45 -35.50
CA LEU A 3 -19.76 18.80 -35.21
C LEU A 3 -19.05 19.37 -33.96
N MET A 4 -19.22 20.67 -33.69
CA MET A 4 -18.71 21.34 -32.48
C MET A 4 -19.32 20.82 -31.18
N ASP A 5 -20.59 20.43 -31.19
CA ASP A 5 -21.30 19.91 -30.02
C ASP A 5 -20.82 18.49 -29.65
N LYS A 6 -20.56 17.65 -30.67
CA LYS A 6 -19.89 16.35 -30.48
C LYS A 6 -18.45 16.49 -29.98
N MET A 7 -17.71 17.49 -30.46
CA MET A 7 -16.34 17.73 -30.03
C MET A 7 -16.27 18.21 -28.57
N LYS A 8 -17.20 19.07 -28.16
CA LYS A 8 -17.33 19.50 -26.76
C LYS A 8 -17.71 18.34 -25.84
N ALA A 9 -18.69 17.53 -26.26
CA ALA A 9 -19.07 16.32 -25.53
C ALA A 9 -17.91 15.31 -25.42
N GLN A 10 -17.12 15.12 -26.48
CA GLN A 10 -15.93 14.25 -26.41
C GLN A 10 -14.83 14.83 -25.52
N ALA A 11 -14.64 16.15 -25.51
CA ALA A 11 -13.68 16.81 -24.62
C ALA A 11 -14.10 16.66 -23.15
N GLU A 12 -15.38 16.84 -22.81
CA GLU A 12 -15.90 16.64 -21.46
C GLU A 12 -15.79 15.18 -21.02
N VAL A 13 -16.09 14.22 -21.90
CA VAL A 13 -15.90 12.79 -21.62
C VAL A 13 -14.42 12.43 -21.46
N GLY A 14 -13.54 13.03 -22.27
CA GLY A 14 -12.09 12.85 -22.16
C GLY A 14 -11.53 13.39 -20.85
N LEU A 15 -12.00 14.58 -20.42
CA LEU A 15 -11.60 15.18 -19.15
C LEU A 15 -12.12 14.38 -17.95
N ALA A 16 -13.38 13.93 -17.99
CA ALA A 16 -13.96 13.08 -16.95
C ALA A 16 -13.20 11.75 -16.81
N LYS A 17 -12.89 11.10 -17.93
CA LYS A 17 -12.08 9.86 -17.93
C LYS A 17 -10.65 10.10 -17.48
N ALA A 18 -10.04 11.23 -17.82
CA ALA A 18 -8.71 11.57 -17.34
C ALA A 18 -8.69 11.78 -15.82
N GLN A 19 -9.70 12.46 -15.25
CA GLN A 19 -9.83 12.64 -13.81
C GLN A 19 -10.09 11.31 -13.08
N GLU A 20 -10.94 10.44 -13.64
CA GLU A 20 -11.24 9.13 -13.06
C GLU A 20 -10.03 8.18 -13.14
N ALA A 21 -9.30 8.21 -14.25
CA ALA A 21 -8.04 7.47 -14.41
C ALA A 21 -6.94 7.99 -13.49
N ALA A 22 -6.83 9.31 -13.29
CA ALA A 22 -5.88 9.89 -12.35
C ALA A 22 -6.18 9.47 -10.90
N LYS A 23 -7.44 9.56 -10.45
CA LYS A 23 -7.84 9.10 -9.11
C LYS A 23 -7.61 7.60 -8.91
N THR A 24 -7.98 6.79 -9.90
CA THR A 24 -7.77 5.33 -9.85
C THR A 24 -6.28 4.99 -9.87
N GLY A 25 -5.49 5.70 -10.68
CA GLY A 25 -4.04 5.54 -10.74
C GLY A 25 -3.39 5.88 -9.40
N GLN A 26 -3.78 6.99 -8.78
CA GLN A 26 -3.23 7.43 -7.50
C GLN A 26 -3.58 6.46 -6.37
N ALA A 27 -4.84 6.04 -6.27
CA ALA A 27 -5.25 5.03 -5.29
C ALA A 27 -4.52 3.68 -5.46
N LYS A 28 -4.25 3.26 -6.70
CA LYS A 28 -3.46 2.05 -6.97
C LYS A 28 -2.00 2.21 -6.60
N LEU A 29 -1.41 3.38 -6.84
CA LEU A 29 -0.03 3.66 -6.44
C LEU A 29 0.08 3.66 -4.91
N ASP A 30 -0.86 4.31 -4.22
CA ASP A 30 -0.89 4.36 -2.75
C ASP A 30 -1.02 2.96 -2.16
N ALA A 31 -1.94 2.14 -2.66
CA ALA A 31 -2.09 0.74 -2.24
C ALA A 31 -0.84 -0.10 -2.54
N THR A 32 -0.19 0.12 -3.67
CA THR A 32 1.04 -0.62 -4.06
C THR A 32 2.22 -0.21 -3.17
N THR A 33 2.40 1.08 -2.91
CA THR A 33 3.43 1.58 -1.98
C THR A 33 3.17 1.09 -0.56
N ALA A 34 1.91 1.12 -0.11
CA ALA A 34 1.53 0.63 1.21
C ALA A 34 1.77 -0.89 1.32
N LYS A 35 1.44 -1.66 0.28
CA LYS A 35 1.75 -3.10 0.21
C LYS A 35 3.26 -3.36 0.27
N HIS A 36 4.06 -2.67 -0.52
CA HIS A 36 5.53 -2.82 -0.48
C HIS A 36 6.12 -2.50 0.89
N ARG A 37 5.56 -1.51 1.61
CA ARG A 37 5.96 -1.24 2.99
C ARG A 37 5.60 -2.39 3.92
N ALA A 38 4.38 -2.92 3.80
CA ALA A 38 3.95 -4.07 4.60
C ALA A 38 4.80 -5.32 4.33
N ASP A 39 5.19 -5.57 3.08
CA ASP A 39 6.11 -6.66 2.72
C ASP A 39 7.49 -6.48 3.36
N GLY A 40 8.01 -5.25 3.37
CA GLY A 40 9.27 -4.91 4.07
C GLY A 40 9.18 -5.14 5.58
N LEU A 41 8.08 -4.70 6.19
CA LEU A 41 7.81 -4.94 7.60
C LEU A 41 7.70 -6.44 7.94
N LEU A 42 7.01 -7.24 7.11
CA LEU A 42 6.94 -8.69 7.28
C LEU A 42 8.32 -9.36 7.17
N HIS A 43 9.15 -8.90 6.23
CA HIS A 43 10.53 -9.37 6.10
C HIS A 43 11.35 -9.07 7.36
N ASP A 44 11.28 -7.83 7.86
CA ASP A 44 12.01 -7.38 9.06
C ASP A 44 11.52 -8.13 10.31
N LEU A 45 10.22 -8.38 10.44
CA LEU A 45 9.65 -9.20 11.50
C LEU A 45 10.18 -10.63 11.45
N GLY A 46 10.20 -11.23 10.27
CA GLY A 46 10.76 -12.57 10.06
C GLY A 46 12.25 -12.63 10.41
N ALA A 47 13.02 -11.61 10.04
CA ALA A 47 14.43 -11.49 10.40
C ALA A 47 14.64 -11.36 11.92
N ALA A 48 13.81 -10.57 12.60
CA ALA A 48 13.86 -10.40 14.06
C ALA A 48 13.52 -11.70 14.79
N VAL A 49 12.45 -12.39 14.38
CA VAL A 49 12.04 -13.70 14.94
C VAL A 49 13.09 -14.77 14.67
N TRP A 50 13.69 -14.77 13.47
CA TRP A 50 14.78 -15.69 13.15
C TRP A 50 16.03 -15.41 13.99
N ALA A 51 16.39 -14.15 14.21
CA ALA A 51 17.51 -13.79 15.06
C ALA A 51 17.28 -14.28 16.49
N ASP A 52 16.07 -14.10 17.02
CA ASP A 52 15.65 -14.60 18.34
C ASP A 52 15.77 -16.13 18.42
N HIS A 53 15.20 -16.84 17.43
CA HIS A 53 15.27 -18.30 17.37
C HIS A 53 16.71 -18.84 17.24
N ALA A 54 17.57 -18.11 16.51
CA ALA A 54 18.98 -18.45 16.35
C ALA A 54 19.83 -18.13 17.61
N GLY A 55 19.22 -17.66 18.70
CA GLY A 55 19.92 -17.24 19.92
C GLY A 55 20.76 -15.98 19.75
N ARG A 56 20.53 -15.23 18.67
CA ARG A 56 21.15 -13.92 18.38
C ARG A 56 20.18 -12.76 18.62
N GLY A 57 19.01 -13.05 19.19
CA GLY A 57 18.04 -12.06 19.62
C GLY A 57 18.63 -11.15 20.69
N THR A 58 18.30 -9.87 20.59
CA THR A 58 18.61 -8.85 21.58
C THR A 58 17.29 -8.20 22.04
N ALA A 59 17.32 -7.48 23.16
CA ALA A 59 16.17 -6.68 23.60
C ALA A 59 15.72 -5.68 22.51
N GLN A 60 16.64 -5.21 21.66
CA GLN A 60 16.33 -4.33 20.55
C GLN A 60 15.54 -5.05 19.45
N THR A 61 15.95 -6.27 19.05
CA THR A 61 15.20 -7.03 18.03
C THR A 61 13.80 -7.42 18.52
N THR A 62 13.62 -7.66 19.82
CA THR A 62 12.30 -7.89 20.41
C THR A 62 11.44 -6.62 20.35
N ALA A 63 11.98 -5.48 20.73
CA ALA A 63 11.26 -4.20 20.66
C ALA A 63 10.92 -3.82 19.20
N ASP A 64 11.81 -4.09 18.26
CA ASP A 64 11.57 -3.89 16.83
C ASP A 64 10.44 -4.81 16.32
N ALA A 65 10.44 -6.09 16.70
CA ALA A 65 9.36 -7.02 16.34
C ALA A 65 8.01 -6.55 16.88
N GLU A 66 7.93 -6.10 18.14
CA GLU A 66 6.69 -5.56 18.72
C GLU A 66 6.20 -4.31 17.99
N ARG A 67 7.11 -3.38 17.67
CA ARG A 67 6.79 -2.19 16.88
C ARG A 67 6.25 -2.56 15.50
N ILE A 68 6.94 -3.47 14.80
CA ILE A 68 6.56 -3.91 13.46
C ILE A 68 5.18 -4.58 13.48
N VAL A 69 4.89 -5.43 14.46
CA VAL A 69 3.56 -6.03 14.63
C VAL A 69 2.48 -4.96 14.84
N GLY A 70 2.76 -3.88 15.57
CA GLY A 70 1.85 -2.75 15.73
C GLY A 70 1.57 -2.02 14.42
N GLU A 71 2.60 -1.79 13.60
CA GLU A 71 2.47 -1.17 12.27
C GLU A 71 1.69 -2.06 11.31
N LEU A 72 1.95 -3.37 11.30
CA LEU A 72 1.22 -4.34 10.49
C LEU A 72 -0.26 -4.40 10.87
N LYS A 73 -0.60 -4.37 12.16
CA LYS A 73 -2.01 -4.31 12.61
C LYS A 73 -2.73 -3.05 12.13
N THR A 74 -2.03 -1.90 12.14
CA THR A 74 -2.58 -0.66 11.61
C THR A 74 -2.84 -0.78 10.11
N TYR A 75 -1.88 -1.35 9.37
CA TYR A 75 -2.05 -1.63 7.95
C TYR A 75 -3.23 -2.57 7.69
N GLU A 76 -3.37 -3.66 8.44
CA GLU A 76 -4.47 -4.61 8.29
C GLU A 76 -5.83 -3.99 8.55
N ALA A 77 -5.91 -3.01 9.48
CA ALA A 77 -7.12 -2.25 9.74
C ALA A 77 -7.47 -1.28 8.59
N GLU A 78 -6.48 -0.70 7.92
CA GLU A 78 -6.67 0.27 6.83
C GLU A 78 -6.90 -0.37 5.46
N TYR A 79 -6.17 -1.45 5.14
CA TYR A 79 -6.10 -2.04 3.80
C TYR A 79 -6.63 -3.49 3.74
N GLY A 80 -6.89 -4.11 4.89
CA GLY A 80 -7.30 -5.51 4.98
C GLY A 80 -6.15 -6.48 5.28
N PRO A 81 -6.45 -7.76 5.52
CA PRO A 81 -5.48 -8.74 6.00
C PRO A 81 -4.32 -8.95 5.02
N LEU A 82 -3.11 -9.06 5.56
CA LEU A 82 -1.92 -9.39 4.79
C LEU A 82 -1.91 -10.89 4.49
N THR A 83 -2.21 -11.26 3.24
CA THR A 83 -2.08 -12.65 2.80
C THR A 83 -0.62 -12.96 2.48
N PRO A 84 -0.02 -13.98 3.12
CA PRO A 84 1.35 -14.42 2.84
C PRO A 84 1.51 -15.06 1.46
#